data_AF-A0A484IDR9-F1
#
_entry.id   AF-A0A484IDR9-F1
#
_cell.length_a   1.000
_cell.length_b   1.000
_cell.length_c   1.000
_cell.angle_alpha   90.00
_cell.angle_beta   90.00
_cell.angle_gamma   90.00
#
_symmetry.space_group_name_H-M   'P 1'
#
loop_
_entity.id
_entity.type
_entity.pdbx_description
1 polymer ?
#
loop_
_entity_poly.entity_id
_entity_poly.type
_entity_poly.pdbx_seq_one_letter_code
_entity_poly.pdbx_strand_id
1 'polypeptide(L)'
;MELENNNVSTESEEEYFRKSYALELQKKRQQINDYQRGFNELEEERRQVNQQAIRTPGRRGEIIKKEEIEKEFARRYKENYNKRT
;
A
#
# COMPACT_ATOMS: atom_id res chain seq x y z
N MET A 1 -12.63 39.51 -10.37
CA MET A 1 -12.21 38.90 -9.10
C MET A 1 -12.03 37.42 -9.42
N GLU A 2 -10.79 37.03 -9.68
CA GLU A 2 -10.45 35.69 -10.18
C GLU A 2 -10.67 34.65 -9.09
N LEU A 3 -11.44 33.61 -9.40
CA LEU A 3 -11.59 32.40 -8.60
C LEU A 3 -11.08 31.24 -9.44
N GLU A 4 -9.77 31.14 -9.60
CA GLU A 4 -9.16 29.99 -10.25
C GLU A 4 -7.95 29.50 -9.47
N ASN A 5 -7.90 28.17 -9.32
CA ASN A 5 -6.71 27.35 -9.09
C ASN A 5 -6.21 27.21 -7.65
N ASN A 6 -6.86 26.32 -6.89
CA ASN A 6 -6.22 25.62 -5.76
C ASN A 6 -6.49 24.10 -5.74
N ASN A 7 -7.07 23.51 -6.79
CA ASN A 7 -7.44 22.07 -6.79
C ASN A 7 -6.49 21.17 -7.61
N VAL A 8 -5.44 21.71 -8.24
CA VAL A 8 -4.52 20.95 -9.10
C VAL A 8 -3.30 20.41 -8.34
N SER A 9 -3.01 20.91 -7.13
CA SER A 9 -1.79 20.52 -6.39
C SER A 9 -1.93 19.20 -5.62
N THR A 10 -3.13 18.85 -5.13
CA THR A 10 -3.31 17.73 -4.20
C THR A 10 -3.47 16.38 -4.91
N GLU A 11 -4.12 16.35 -6.06
CA GLU A 11 -4.34 15.13 -6.85
C GLU A 11 -3.00 14.57 -7.40
N SER A 12 -2.11 15.47 -7.83
CA SER A 12 -0.76 15.14 -8.30
C SER A 12 0.11 14.53 -7.19
N GLU A 13 0.07 15.11 -5.99
CA GLU A 13 0.85 14.62 -4.84
C GLU A 13 0.33 13.28 -4.31
N GLU A 14 -0.99 13.12 -4.21
CA GLU A 14 -1.60 11.84 -3.82
C GLU A 14 -1.30 10.76 -4.86
N GLU A 15 -1.44 11.05 -6.15
CA GLU A 15 -1.15 10.10 -7.22
C GLU A 15 0.33 9.69 -7.21
N TYR A 16 1.24 10.66 -7.04
CA TYR A 16 2.66 10.40 -6.90
C TYR A 16 2.95 9.51 -5.69
N PHE A 17 2.33 9.81 -4.54
CA PHE A 17 2.48 9.01 -3.33
C PHE A 17 1.97 7.58 -3.53
N ARG A 18 0.78 7.40 -4.12
CA ARG A 18 0.21 6.08 -4.44
C ARG A 18 1.14 5.27 -5.34
N LYS A 19 1.63 5.87 -6.43
CA LYS A 19 2.53 5.19 -7.38
C LYS A 19 3.84 4.78 -6.70
N SER A 20 4.45 5.70 -5.97
CA SER A 20 5.72 5.46 -5.27
C SER A 20 5.57 4.36 -4.23
N TYR A 21 4.52 4.43 -3.41
CA TYR A 21 4.25 3.46 -2.36
C TYR A 21 3.91 2.07 -2.93
N ALA A 22 3.10 2.00 -3.99
CA ALA A 22 2.83 0.73 -4.68
C ALA A 22 4.12 0.08 -5.21
N LEU A 23 5.04 0.85 -5.78
CA LEU A 23 6.35 0.35 -6.22
C LEU A 23 7.22 -0.13 -5.06
N GLU A 24 7.15 0.51 -3.90
CA GLU A 24 7.83 0.03 -2.69
C GLU A 24 7.24 -1.28 -2.18
N LEU A 25 5.91 -1.40 -2.14
CA LEU A 25 5.21 -2.62 -1.72
C LEU A 25 5.55 -3.82 -2.63
N GLN A 26 5.68 -3.59 -3.93
CA GLN A 26 6.09 -4.64 -4.88
C GLN A 26 7.49 -5.18 -4.61
N LYS A 27 8.41 -4.34 -4.11
CA LYS A 27 9.78 -4.75 -3.76
C LYS A 27 9.83 -5.57 -2.46
N LYS A 28 8.84 -5.41 -1.57
CA LYS A 28 8.80 -6.12 -0.29
C LYS A 28 8.57 -7.61 -0.48
N ARG A 29 9.37 -8.41 0.21
CA ARG A 29 9.26 -9.87 0.23
C ARG A 29 8.01 -10.31 0.98
N GLN A 30 7.24 -11.20 0.37
CA GLN A 30 6.18 -11.93 1.05
C GLN A 30 6.43 -13.42 0.86
N GLN A 31 6.39 -14.16 1.96
CA GLN A 31 6.39 -15.61 1.89
C GLN A 31 4.97 -16.08 1.60
N ILE A 32 4.80 -16.70 0.45
CA ILE A 32 3.50 -17.12 -0.08
C ILE A 32 3.23 -18.61 0.21
N ASN A 33 4.28 -19.40 0.47
CA ASN A 33 4.18 -20.83 0.74
C ASN A 33 4.76 -21.12 2.13
N ASP A 34 4.02 -21.89 2.94
CA ASP A 34 4.28 -22.21 4.35
C ASP A 34 5.59 -23.00 4.63
N TYR A 35 6.46 -23.17 3.63
CA TYR A 35 7.60 -24.08 3.72
C TYR A 35 8.91 -23.46 4.21
N GLN A 36 8.99 -22.13 4.40
CA GLN A 36 10.23 -21.52 4.88
C GLN A 36 9.97 -20.48 5.96
N ARG A 37 10.54 -20.72 7.13
CA ARG A 37 10.68 -19.79 8.25
C ARG A 37 11.49 -18.56 7.79
N GLY A 38 10.84 -17.48 7.37
CA GLY A 38 11.54 -16.26 6.97
C GLY A 38 10.71 -15.00 7.21
N PHE A 39 11.30 -13.87 6.86
CA PHE A 39 10.74 -12.56 7.15
C PHE A 39 9.74 -12.14 6.07
N ASN A 40 8.52 -11.80 6.47
CA ASN A 40 7.46 -11.31 5.59
C ASN A 40 7.37 -9.79 5.72
N GLU A 41 8.18 -9.10 4.90
CA GLU A 41 8.31 -7.63 4.89
C GLU A 41 6.98 -6.94 4.56
N LEU A 42 6.11 -7.58 3.78
CA LEU A 42 4.80 -7.02 3.42
C LEU A 42 3.80 -7.09 4.60
N GLU A 43 3.77 -8.19 5.34
CA GLU A 43 2.98 -8.30 6.57
C GLU A 43 3.51 -7.39 7.68
N GLU A 44 4.83 -7.19 7.76
CA GLU A 44 5.41 -6.24 8.69
C GLU A 44 4.98 -4.81 8.34
N GLU A 45 5.06 -4.40 7.08
CA GLU A 45 4.59 -3.08 6.62
C GLU A 45 3.12 -2.87 7.01
N ARG A 46 2.26 -3.86 6.77
CA ARG A 46 0.86 -3.83 7.19
C ARG A 46 0.71 -3.63 8.69
N ARG A 47 1.51 -4.32 9.50
CA ARG A 47 1.51 -4.16 10.96
C ARG A 47 1.94 -2.75 11.36
N GLN A 48 2.99 -2.20 10.75
CA GLN A 48 3.49 -0.86 11.04
C GLN A 48 2.46 0.22 10.68
N VAL A 49 1.84 0.14 9.49
CA VAL A 49 0.76 1.07 9.08
C VAL A 49 -0.44 0.97 10.00
N ASN A 50 -0.81 -0.23 10.46
CA ASN A 50 -1.91 -0.37 11.43
C ASN A 50 -1.57 0.27 12.78
N GLN A 51 -0.34 0.11 13.28
CA GLN A 51 0.12 0.79 14.50
C GLN A 51 0.14 2.31 14.32
N GLN A 52 0.58 2.79 13.15
CA GLN A 52 0.58 4.20 12.82
C GLN A 52 -0.86 4.75 12.76
N ALA A 53 -1.80 4.02 12.17
CA ALA A 53 -3.20 4.41 12.12
C ALA A 53 -3.88 4.47 13.49
N ILE A 54 -3.42 3.69 14.48
CA ILE A 54 -3.87 3.81 15.88
C ILE A 54 -3.37 5.13 16.48
N ARG A 55 -2.12 5.53 16.17
CA ARG A 55 -1.51 6.77 16.69
C ARG A 55 -2.03 8.02 16.01
N THR A 56 -2.26 7.96 14.71
CA THR A 56 -2.70 9.09 13.87
C THR A 56 -3.90 8.68 13.01
N PRO A 57 -5.08 8.49 13.62
CA PRO A 57 -6.27 8.07 12.90
C PRO A 57 -6.74 9.15 11.91
N GLY A 58 -7.30 8.74 10.78
CA GLY A 58 -8.01 9.62 9.84
C GLY A 58 -7.13 10.46 8.90
N ARG A 59 -5.80 10.39 8.98
CA ARG A 59 -4.93 11.09 8.02
C ARG A 59 -5.02 10.45 6.63
N ARG A 60 -5.15 11.27 5.58
CA ARG A 60 -5.30 10.79 4.19
C ARG A 60 -4.18 9.83 3.77
N GLY A 61 -2.94 10.14 4.12
CA GLY A 61 -1.78 9.26 3.86
C GLY A 61 -1.92 7.86 4.48
N GLU A 62 -2.50 7.74 5.67
CA GLU A 62 -2.71 6.44 6.33
C GLU A 62 -3.79 5.61 5.64
N ILE A 63 -4.83 6.28 5.14
CA ILE A 63 -5.89 5.65 4.34
C ILE A 63 -5.29 5.11 3.06
N ILE A 64 -4.53 5.93 2.33
CA ILE A 64 -3.86 5.54 1.08
C ILE A 64 -2.92 4.34 1.32
N LYS A 65 -2.10 4.38 2.37
CA LYS A 65 -1.20 3.26 2.68
C LYS A 65 -1.96 1.95 2.89
N LYS A 66 -3.08 1.98 3.63
CA LYS A 66 -3.92 0.78 3.83
C LYS A 66 -4.49 0.26 2.51
N GLU A 67 -5.03 1.15 1.69
CA GLU A 67 -5.59 0.81 0.38
C GLU A 67 -4.55 0.15 -0.54
N GLU A 68 -3.36 0.72 -0.67
CA GLU A 68 -2.31 0.17 -1.54
C GLU A 68 -1.74 -1.14 -1.00
N ILE A 69 -1.64 -1.32 0.33
CA ILE A 69 -1.28 -2.61 0.93
C ILE A 69 -2.30 -3.68 0.55
N GLU A 70 -3.59 -3.43 0.79
CA GLU A 70 -4.65 -4.40 0.47
C GLU A 70 -4.67 -4.77 -1.02
N LYS A 71 -4.47 -3.79 -1.89
CA LYS A 71 -4.35 -3.98 -3.33
C LYS A 71 -3.17 -4.88 -3.70
N GLU A 72 -2.02 -4.72 -3.06
CA GLU A 72 -0.85 -5.56 -3.31
C GLU A 72 -1.06 -7.01 -2.82
N PHE A 73 -1.69 -7.20 -1.65
CA PHE A 73 -2.07 -8.54 -1.18
C PHE A 73 -3.04 -9.22 -2.16
N ALA A 74 -4.05 -8.50 -2.65
CA ALA A 74 -5.01 -9.02 -3.63
C ALA A 74 -4.33 -9.38 -4.97
N ARG A 75 -3.40 -8.55 -5.45
CA ARG A 75 -2.61 -8.83 -6.67
C ARG A 75 -1.84 -10.13 -6.53
N ARG A 76 -1.09 -10.29 -5.43
CA ARG A 76 -0.29 -11.51 -5.19
C ARG A 76 -1.18 -12.73 -5.00
N TYR A 77 -2.31 -12.61 -4.31
CA TYR A 77 -3.27 -13.71 -4.18
C TYR A 77 -3.75 -14.21 -5.55
N LYS A 78 -4.17 -13.28 -6.43
CA LYS A 78 -4.60 -13.61 -7.80
C LYS A 78 -3.48 -14.26 -8.63
N GLU A 79 -2.26 -13.74 -8.53
CA GLU A 79 -1.10 -14.32 -9.24
C GLU A 79 -0.78 -15.75 -8.78
N ASN A 80 -0.88 -16.02 -7.47
CA ASN A 80 -0.65 -17.35 -6.95
C ASN A 80 -1.78 -18.32 -7.25
N TYR A 81 -3.02 -17.83 -7.29
CA TYR A 81 -4.17 -18.61 -7.74
C TYR A 81 -3.98 -19.04 -9.21
N ASN A 82 -3.66 -18.10 -10.10
CA ASN A 82 -3.42 -18.38 -11.52
C ASN A 82 -2.21 -19.31 -11.77
N LYS A 83 -1.20 -19.33 -10.90
CA LYS A 83 -0.05 -20.26 -11.01
C LYS A 83 -0.39 -21.70 -10.62
N ARG A 84 -1.52 -21.94 -9.95
CA ARG A 84 -1.92 -23.27 -9.43
C ARG A 84 -2.94 -23.97 -10.33
N THR A 85 -3.68 -23.23 -11.16
CA THR A 85 -4.55 -23.73 -12.25
C THR A 85 -3.78 -23.85 -13.55
#